data_AF-A0AA97BV31-F1
#
_entry.id   AF-A0AA97BV31-F1
#
_cell.length_a   1.000
_cell.length_b   1.000
_cell.length_c   1.000
_cell.angle_alpha   90.00
_cell.angle_beta   90.00
_cell.angle_gamma   90.00
#
_symmetry.space_group_name_H-M   'P 1'
#
loop_
_entity.id
_entity.type
_entity.pdbx_description
1 polymer ?
#
loop_
_entity_poly.entity_id
_entity_poly.type
_entity_poly.pdbx_seq_one_letter_code
_entity_poly.pdbx_strand_id
1 'polypeptide(L)'
;MQIFNRLVRTGLGTGAYLMSFLGSASAATVNFSAQIAYEGACEVTVTPTITFNNGQAILPSQIEAKADVTKQTFNLILANCKGIKVTPKIIVSGNVNSTYGQDLFLDSGSTAVGYGILLSTAGNTTFQANSNLATNKQISAVKSWNVNTNLATINGTLPLSAALTCANCTAADRVGGKLNASVTFDFQYE
;
A
#
# COMPACT_ATOMS: atom_id res chain seq x y z
N MET A 1 61.45 -62.60 43.08
CA MET A 1 60.95 -62.42 44.46
C MET A 1 59.48 -62.86 44.42
N GLN A 2 59.16 -64.15 44.58
CA GLN A 2 58.70 -64.78 45.84
C GLN A 2 57.71 -63.83 46.55
N ILE A 3 56.43 -64.14 46.77
CA ILE A 3 55.92 -65.23 47.63
C ILE A 3 54.44 -65.57 47.29
N PHE A 4 54.15 -66.85 47.53
CA PHE A 4 52.93 -67.65 47.58
C PHE A 4 51.64 -67.10 48.24
N ASN A 5 50.55 -67.81 47.88
CA ASN A 5 49.42 -68.30 48.70
C ASN A 5 48.17 -67.43 48.90
N ARG A 6 47.04 -67.85 48.31
CA ARG A 6 46.04 -68.66 49.04
C ARG A 6 44.99 -69.29 48.12
N LEU A 7 44.62 -70.50 48.52
CA LEU A 7 43.72 -71.47 47.91
C LEU A 7 42.28 -71.28 48.43
N VAL A 8 41.32 -71.94 47.77
CA VAL A 8 39.94 -72.29 48.22
C VAL A 8 38.90 -71.17 47.93
N ARG A 9 37.74 -71.38 47.29
CA ARG A 9 36.76 -72.48 47.37
C ARG A 9 35.85 -72.48 46.13
N THR A 10 35.48 -73.68 45.70
CA THR A 10 34.37 -73.98 44.79
C THR A 10 33.03 -73.49 45.35
N GLY A 11 32.20 -72.90 44.48
CA GLY A 11 30.80 -72.58 44.74
C GLY A 11 30.05 -72.47 43.43
N LEU A 12 29.34 -73.53 43.06
CA LEU A 12 28.30 -73.47 42.03
C LEU A 12 27.21 -72.50 42.50
N GLY A 13 26.90 -71.49 41.68
CA GLY A 13 25.79 -70.58 41.88
C GLY A 13 25.27 -70.13 40.53
N THR A 14 24.19 -70.76 40.08
CA THR A 14 23.39 -70.35 38.93
C THR A 14 22.81 -68.95 39.18
N GLY A 15 23.35 -67.94 38.50
CA GLY A 15 22.84 -66.57 38.52
C GLY A 15 22.66 -66.08 37.08
N ALA A 16 21.42 -66.14 36.58
CA ALA A 16 21.03 -65.55 35.32
C ALA A 16 21.15 -64.02 35.43
N TYR A 17 22.15 -63.43 34.77
CA TYR A 17 22.18 -61.99 34.52
C TYR A 17 21.63 -61.76 33.12
N LEU A 18 20.42 -61.21 33.10
CA LEU A 18 19.69 -60.71 31.94
C LEU A 18 20.61 -59.82 31.09
N MET A 19 20.82 -60.19 29.82
CA MET A 19 21.33 -59.24 28.83
C MET A 19 20.26 -58.17 28.64
N SER A 20 20.48 -57.00 29.22
CA SER A 20 19.70 -55.80 28.94
C SER A 20 19.93 -55.40 27.48
N PHE A 21 18.95 -55.69 26.62
CA PHE A 21 18.88 -55.15 25.28
C PHE A 21 18.79 -53.62 25.40
N LEU A 22 19.89 -52.93 25.11
CA LEU A 22 19.86 -51.50 24.83
C LEU A 22 19.04 -51.33 23.55
N GLY A 23 17.75 -51.04 23.69
CA GLY A 23 16.89 -50.71 22.57
C GLY A 23 17.41 -49.44 21.91
N SER A 24 17.98 -49.56 20.72
CA SER A 24 18.35 -48.43 19.88
C SER A 24 17.08 -47.67 19.54
N ALA A 25 16.86 -46.52 20.18
CA ALA A 25 15.78 -45.62 19.79
C ALA A 25 16.14 -45.01 18.43
N SER A 26 15.39 -45.39 17.39
CA SER A 26 15.52 -44.77 16.08
C SER A 26 14.92 -43.37 16.13
N ALA A 27 15.75 -42.35 15.87
CA ALA A 27 15.26 -41.01 15.68
C ALA A 27 14.55 -40.91 14.32
N ALA A 28 13.31 -40.44 14.32
CA ALA A 28 12.56 -40.12 13.11
C ALA A 28 12.57 -38.60 12.90
N THR A 29 12.98 -38.16 11.72
CA THR A 29 13.00 -36.76 11.33
C THR A 29 11.87 -36.48 10.34
N VAL A 30 11.06 -35.46 10.60
CA VAL A 30 10.10 -34.92 9.65
C VAL A 30 10.59 -33.56 9.18
N ASN A 31 10.73 -33.40 7.87
CA ASN A 31 11.07 -32.12 7.26
C ASN A 31 9.79 -31.44 6.78
N PHE A 32 9.50 -30.26 7.31
CA PHE A 32 8.43 -29.40 6.83
C PHE A 32 9.01 -28.37 5.86
N SER A 33 8.36 -28.20 4.72
CA SER A 33 8.70 -27.16 3.73
C SER A 33 7.42 -26.50 3.27
N ALA A 34 7.45 -25.18 3.13
CA ALA A 34 6.36 -24.40 2.58
C ALA A 34 6.93 -23.28 1.70
N GLN A 35 6.27 -23.02 0.57
CA GLN A 35 6.54 -21.87 -0.29
C GLN A 35 5.39 -20.88 -0.12
N ILE A 36 5.67 -19.74 0.52
CA ILE A 36 4.68 -18.69 0.76
C ILE A 36 4.69 -17.73 -0.44
N ALA A 37 3.54 -17.58 -1.10
CA ALA A 37 3.35 -16.59 -2.16
C ALA A 37 2.99 -15.22 -1.55
N TYR A 38 3.37 -14.13 -2.24
CA TYR A 38 2.83 -12.80 -1.94
C TYR A 38 1.41 -12.72 -2.47
N GLU A 39 0.45 -12.32 -1.63
CA GLU A 39 -0.94 -12.11 -2.05
C GLU A 39 -1.04 -10.89 -2.98
N GLY A 40 -0.45 -9.76 -2.61
CA GLY A 40 -0.28 -8.60 -3.48
C GLY A 40 0.40 -7.46 -2.73
N ALA A 41 1.33 -6.74 -3.35
CA ALA A 41 1.94 -5.56 -2.75
C ALA A 41 2.52 -4.67 -3.84
N CYS A 42 2.49 -3.36 -3.61
CA CYS A 42 3.26 -2.36 -4.33
C CYS A 42 3.67 -1.27 -3.35
N GLU A 43 4.87 -0.74 -3.50
CA GLU A 43 5.26 0.51 -2.87
C GLU A 43 4.65 1.67 -3.67
N VAL A 44 4.00 2.58 -2.96
CA VAL A 44 3.38 3.77 -3.54
C VAL A 44 4.16 4.99 -3.10
N THR A 45 4.65 5.77 -4.06
CA THR A 45 5.31 7.04 -3.78
C THR A 45 4.72 8.16 -4.64
N VAL A 46 4.71 9.38 -4.10
CA VAL A 46 4.16 10.56 -4.75
C VAL A 46 5.00 11.77 -4.35
N THR A 47 5.04 12.80 -5.19
CA THR A 47 5.64 14.09 -4.82
C THR A 47 4.99 14.59 -3.53
N PRO A 48 5.78 14.85 -2.46
CA PRO A 48 5.23 15.10 -1.12
C PRO A 48 4.52 16.46 -0.99
N THR A 49 4.77 17.39 -1.90
CA THR A 49 4.14 18.71 -1.88
C THR A 49 3.90 19.19 -3.30
N ILE A 50 2.65 19.53 -3.61
CA ILE A 50 2.25 20.17 -4.85
C ILE A 50 1.98 21.64 -4.57
N THR A 51 2.73 22.53 -5.19
CA THR A 51 2.59 23.98 -5.01
C THR A 51 2.03 24.59 -6.28
N PHE A 52 0.84 25.19 -6.19
CA PHE A 52 0.24 25.92 -7.31
C PHE A 52 0.91 27.29 -7.51
N ASN A 53 0.93 27.77 -8.75
CA ASN A 53 1.46 29.09 -9.13
C ASN A 53 2.85 29.40 -8.55
N ASN A 54 3.71 28.38 -8.39
CA ASN A 54 5.04 28.51 -7.78
C ASN A 54 5.03 29.20 -6.40
N GLY A 55 3.95 29.02 -5.64
CA GLY A 55 3.78 29.59 -4.29
C GLY A 55 3.30 31.03 -4.26
N GLN A 56 3.09 31.65 -5.43
CA GLN A 56 2.50 32.99 -5.52
C GLN A 56 0.99 32.95 -5.33
N ALA A 57 0.42 34.06 -4.87
CA ALA A 57 -1.02 34.19 -4.70
C ALA A 57 -1.77 33.93 -6.01
N ILE A 58 -2.91 33.25 -5.92
CA ILE A 58 -3.82 32.99 -7.04
C ILE A 58 -5.07 33.81 -6.81
N LEU A 59 -5.46 34.60 -7.81
CA LEU A 59 -6.67 35.43 -7.73
C LEU A 59 -7.92 34.57 -7.93
N PRO A 60 -9.05 34.88 -7.25
CA PRO A 60 -10.32 34.21 -7.50
C PRO A 60 -10.72 34.17 -8.98
N SER A 61 -10.51 35.27 -9.71
CA SER A 61 -10.81 35.35 -11.15
C SER A 61 -10.00 34.35 -12.00
N GLN A 62 -8.78 33.99 -11.58
CA GLN A 62 -7.98 32.97 -12.26
C GLN A 62 -8.53 31.56 -12.00
N ILE A 63 -9.05 31.32 -10.80
CA ILE A 63 -9.73 30.06 -10.44
C ILE A 63 -11.02 29.92 -11.24
N GLU A 64 -11.81 30.99 -11.33
CA GLU A 64 -13.05 31.04 -12.12
C GLU A 64 -12.80 30.80 -13.61
N ALA A 65 -11.74 31.42 -14.15
CA ALA A 65 -11.31 31.23 -15.53
C ALA A 65 -10.63 29.87 -15.79
N LYS A 66 -10.39 29.05 -14.75
CA LYS A 66 -9.63 27.79 -14.84
C LYS A 66 -8.26 27.97 -15.52
N ALA A 67 -7.58 29.06 -15.16
CA ALA A 67 -6.27 29.40 -15.69
C ALA A 67 -5.23 28.31 -15.36
N ASP A 68 -4.17 28.21 -16.17
CA ASP A 68 -3.20 27.11 -15.99
C ASP A 68 -2.43 27.18 -14.67
N VAL A 69 -2.30 28.37 -14.07
CA VAL A 69 -1.72 28.54 -12.73
C VAL A 69 -2.51 27.82 -11.63
N THR A 70 -3.76 27.45 -11.89
CA THR A 70 -4.64 26.72 -10.96
C THR A 70 -4.64 25.21 -11.21
N LYS A 71 -3.78 24.72 -12.11
CA LYS A 71 -3.63 23.30 -12.45
C LYS A 71 -2.22 22.83 -12.15
N GLN A 72 -2.10 21.58 -11.75
CA GLN A 72 -0.84 20.88 -11.57
C GLN A 72 -0.99 19.43 -12.02
N THR A 73 0.06 18.89 -12.61
CA THR A 73 0.17 17.45 -12.91
C THR A 73 1.33 16.86 -12.14
N PHE A 74 1.17 15.63 -11.70
CA PHE A 74 2.20 14.88 -10.98
C PHE A 74 1.98 13.39 -11.17
N ASN A 75 2.97 12.59 -10.80
CA ASN A 75 2.90 11.14 -10.95
C ASN A 75 2.77 10.47 -9.59
N LEU A 76 1.91 9.47 -9.53
CA LEU A 76 1.99 8.39 -8.55
C LEU A 76 2.94 7.33 -9.11
N ILE A 77 3.91 6.90 -8.33
CA ILE A 77 4.88 5.89 -8.73
C ILE A 77 4.55 4.61 -7.98
N LEU A 78 4.37 3.53 -8.73
CA LEU A 78 4.25 2.17 -8.22
C LEU A 78 5.57 1.45 -8.44
N ALA A 79 6.16 0.95 -7.36
CA ALA A 79 7.43 0.24 -7.37
C ALA A 79 7.34 -1.06 -6.59
N ASN A 80 8.30 -1.96 -6.81
CA ASN A 80 8.42 -3.21 -6.08
C ASN A 80 7.12 -4.05 -6.06
N CYS A 81 6.32 -3.92 -7.11
CA CYS A 81 5.04 -4.61 -7.22
C CYS A 81 5.24 -6.13 -7.33
N LYS A 82 4.53 -6.89 -6.50
CA LYS A 82 4.60 -8.35 -6.41
C LYS A 82 3.21 -8.92 -6.18
N GLY A 83 2.88 -10.02 -6.84
CA GLY A 83 1.61 -10.72 -6.69
C GLY A 83 1.10 -11.25 -8.03
N ILE A 84 0.25 -12.27 -7.96
CA ILE A 84 -0.47 -12.86 -9.09
C ILE A 84 -1.81 -13.37 -8.57
N LYS A 85 -2.80 -13.50 -9.45
CA LYS A 85 -4.18 -13.86 -9.11
C LYS A 85 -4.90 -12.82 -8.26
N VAL A 86 -4.55 -11.55 -8.46
CA VAL A 86 -5.15 -10.41 -7.77
C VAL A 86 -5.46 -9.27 -8.71
N THR A 87 -6.42 -8.42 -8.32
CA THR A 87 -6.82 -7.20 -9.02
C THR A 87 -6.32 -5.97 -8.26
N PRO A 88 -5.37 -5.19 -8.81
CA PRO A 88 -4.84 -4.03 -8.12
C PRO A 88 -5.86 -2.88 -8.08
N LYS A 89 -5.86 -2.12 -7.00
CA LYS A 89 -6.58 -0.85 -6.88
C LYS A 89 -5.79 0.12 -5.99
N ILE A 90 -6.02 1.41 -6.18
CA ILE A 90 -5.46 2.44 -5.31
C ILE A 90 -6.62 3.12 -4.59
N ILE A 91 -6.65 3.05 -3.27
CA ILE A 91 -7.60 3.80 -2.44
C ILE A 91 -7.05 5.20 -2.22
N VAL A 92 -7.91 6.19 -2.37
CA VAL A 92 -7.59 7.60 -2.21
C VAL A 92 -8.41 8.15 -1.04
N SER A 93 -7.73 8.70 -0.05
CA SER A 93 -8.36 9.24 1.16
C SER A 93 -7.86 10.64 1.47
N GLY A 94 -8.71 11.43 2.13
CA GLY A 94 -8.46 12.82 2.48
C GLY A 94 -9.74 13.47 2.97
N ASN A 95 -9.63 14.65 3.58
CA ASN A 95 -10.80 15.42 3.96
C ASN A 95 -11.51 15.96 2.73
N VAL A 96 -12.83 15.84 2.69
CA VAL A 96 -13.66 16.23 1.55
C VAL A 96 -14.69 17.25 2.01
N ASN A 97 -14.89 18.29 1.20
CA ASN A 97 -15.96 19.27 1.34
C ASN A 97 -16.82 19.26 0.07
N SER A 98 -18.14 19.18 0.24
CA SER A 98 -19.14 19.16 -0.83
C SER A 98 -20.14 20.32 -0.77
N THR A 99 -19.95 21.26 0.18
CA THR A 99 -20.88 22.38 0.43
C THR A 99 -21.08 23.26 -0.80
N TYR A 100 -20.06 23.39 -1.65
CA TYR A 100 -20.05 24.30 -2.80
C TYR A 100 -20.25 23.59 -4.14
N GLY A 101 -20.87 22.40 -4.14
CA GLY A 101 -21.22 21.67 -5.34
C GLY A 101 -20.62 20.26 -5.35
N GLN A 102 -19.65 20.00 -6.23
CA GLN A 102 -18.98 18.71 -6.29
C GLN A 102 -18.02 18.51 -5.11
N ASP A 103 -17.74 17.25 -4.78
CA ASP A 103 -16.76 16.89 -3.76
C ASP A 103 -15.37 17.39 -4.16
N LEU A 104 -14.70 18.09 -3.25
CA LEU A 104 -13.32 18.55 -3.40
C LEU A 104 -12.53 18.19 -2.15
N PHE A 105 -11.24 17.89 -2.32
CA PHE A 105 -10.34 17.74 -1.17
C PHE A 105 -10.06 19.10 -0.54
N LEU A 106 -10.28 19.20 0.78
CA LEU A 106 -10.06 20.41 1.57
C LEU A 106 -9.89 20.02 3.05
N ASP A 107 -8.76 20.39 3.64
CA ASP A 107 -8.52 20.17 5.07
C ASP A 107 -9.24 21.23 5.91
N SER A 108 -9.68 20.82 7.10
CA SER A 108 -10.38 21.68 8.08
C SER A 108 -9.54 22.84 8.59
N GLY A 109 -8.21 22.77 8.47
CA GLY A 109 -7.29 23.87 8.79
C GLY A 109 -7.17 24.94 7.69
N SER A 110 -7.92 24.84 6.61
CA SER A 110 -7.98 25.85 5.55
C SER A 110 -8.79 27.06 5.99
N THR A 111 -8.32 28.27 5.66
CA THR A 111 -9.07 29.51 5.89
C THR A 111 -9.80 30.00 4.64
N ALA A 112 -9.45 29.47 3.46
CA ALA A 112 -10.20 29.71 2.24
C ALA A 112 -11.56 29.00 2.32
N VAL A 113 -12.62 29.68 1.89
CA VAL A 113 -14.01 29.19 1.90
C VAL A 113 -14.54 29.17 0.47
N GLY A 114 -15.17 28.07 0.08
CA GLY A 114 -15.73 27.87 -1.25
C GLY A 114 -14.71 27.55 -2.35
N TYR A 115 -13.56 27.00 -1.94
CA TYR A 115 -12.52 26.49 -2.83
C TYR A 115 -12.06 25.11 -2.37
N GLY A 116 -11.52 24.31 -3.28
CA GLY A 116 -10.98 22.99 -2.98
C GLY A 116 -10.11 22.45 -4.11
N ILE A 117 -9.51 21.27 -3.88
CA ILE A 117 -8.74 20.56 -4.89
C ILE A 117 -9.60 19.48 -5.55
N LEU A 118 -9.82 19.63 -6.85
CA LEU A 118 -10.30 18.55 -7.70
C LEU A 118 -9.10 17.71 -8.13
N LEU A 119 -9.07 16.46 -7.70
CA LEU A 119 -8.05 15.50 -8.10
C LEU A 119 -8.64 14.46 -9.06
N SER A 120 -7.95 14.20 -10.16
CA SER A 120 -8.38 13.28 -11.21
C SER A 120 -7.19 12.53 -11.82
N THR A 121 -7.48 11.47 -12.56
CA THR A 121 -6.51 10.78 -13.41
C THR A 121 -7.17 10.39 -14.73
N ALA A 122 -6.43 10.48 -15.83
CA ALA A 122 -6.85 9.90 -17.10
C ALA A 122 -6.72 8.36 -17.12
N GLY A 123 -6.17 7.77 -16.07
CA GLY A 123 -5.81 6.35 -16.03
C GLY A 123 -4.56 6.06 -16.86
N ASN A 124 -4.34 4.79 -17.13
CA ASN A 124 -3.33 4.28 -18.05
C ASN A 124 -3.77 2.89 -18.56
N THR A 125 -2.86 2.09 -19.10
CA THR A 125 -3.16 0.73 -19.56
C THR A 125 -3.60 -0.23 -18.45
N THR A 126 -3.28 0.09 -17.19
CA THR A 126 -3.58 -0.73 -16.01
C THR A 126 -4.78 -0.20 -15.24
N PHE A 127 -4.91 1.13 -15.11
CA PHE A 127 -5.88 1.80 -14.25
C PHE A 127 -6.90 2.61 -15.05
N GLN A 128 -8.15 2.61 -14.61
CA GLN A 128 -9.22 3.39 -15.23
C GLN A 128 -9.04 4.89 -14.99
N ALA A 129 -9.59 5.68 -15.92
CA ALA A 129 -9.78 7.10 -15.70
C ALA A 129 -10.72 7.36 -14.52
N ASN A 130 -10.46 8.41 -13.75
CA ASN A 130 -11.34 8.91 -12.71
C ASN A 130 -11.36 10.43 -12.73
N SER A 131 -12.53 11.02 -12.99
CA SER A 131 -12.70 12.47 -13.11
C SER A 131 -12.80 13.21 -11.77
N ASN A 132 -13.11 12.50 -10.67
CA ASN A 132 -13.13 13.08 -9.33
C ASN A 132 -12.84 12.03 -8.25
N LEU A 133 -11.61 12.06 -7.73
CA LEU A 133 -11.16 11.14 -6.69
C LEU A 133 -11.67 11.49 -5.29
N ALA A 134 -12.19 12.70 -5.06
CA ALA A 134 -12.83 13.05 -3.79
C ALA A 134 -14.18 12.33 -3.63
N THR A 135 -14.91 12.14 -4.72
CA THR A 135 -16.19 11.39 -4.75
C THR A 135 -15.97 9.88 -4.73
N ASN A 136 -15.17 9.38 -5.67
CA ASN A 136 -15.07 7.93 -5.90
C ASN A 136 -14.07 7.23 -4.97
N LYS A 137 -13.09 7.96 -4.43
CA LYS A 137 -12.08 7.48 -3.46
C LYS A 137 -11.25 6.27 -3.91
N GLN A 138 -11.25 5.94 -5.20
CA GLN A 138 -10.47 4.83 -5.72
C GLN A 138 -10.06 5.03 -7.18
N ILE A 139 -8.94 4.41 -7.53
CA ILE A 139 -8.49 4.19 -8.90
C ILE A 139 -8.47 2.68 -9.12
N SER A 140 -9.45 2.17 -9.85
CA SER A 140 -9.61 0.73 -10.11
C SER A 140 -8.80 0.29 -11.32
N ALA A 141 -8.38 -0.98 -11.36
CA ALA A 141 -7.83 -1.59 -12.57
C ALA A 141 -8.82 -1.50 -13.74
N VAL A 142 -8.32 -1.50 -14.98
CA VAL A 142 -9.13 -1.57 -16.19
C VAL A 142 -10.04 -2.80 -16.17
N LYS A 143 -11.25 -2.69 -16.75
CA LYS A 143 -12.23 -3.81 -16.76
C LYS A 143 -11.70 -5.09 -17.43
N SER A 144 -10.72 -4.95 -18.32
CA SER A 144 -10.05 -6.05 -19.01
C SER A 144 -8.82 -6.58 -18.25
N TRP A 145 -8.65 -6.23 -16.97
CA TRP A 145 -7.54 -6.72 -16.16
C TRP A 145 -7.56 -8.24 -16.09
N ASN A 146 -6.44 -8.87 -16.46
CA ASN A 146 -6.27 -10.30 -16.32
C ASN A 146 -5.62 -10.58 -14.96
N VAL A 147 -6.34 -11.25 -14.06
CA VAL A 147 -5.83 -11.60 -12.71
C VAL A 147 -4.56 -12.46 -12.75
N ASN A 148 -4.26 -13.15 -13.86
CA ASN A 148 -3.02 -13.91 -14.02
C ASN A 148 -1.82 -13.02 -14.41
N THR A 149 -2.03 -11.72 -14.59
CA THR A 149 -0.95 -10.75 -14.81
C THR A 149 -0.10 -10.65 -13.54
N ASN A 150 1.21 -10.74 -13.68
CA ASN A 150 2.13 -10.50 -12.58
C ASN A 150 2.16 -9.00 -12.25
N LEU A 151 1.89 -8.62 -11.01
CA LEU A 151 1.91 -7.21 -10.59
C LEU A 151 3.25 -6.50 -10.86
N ALA A 152 4.37 -7.21 -10.99
CA ALA A 152 5.64 -6.60 -11.39
C ALA A 152 5.55 -5.84 -12.74
N THR A 153 4.59 -6.19 -13.61
CA THR A 153 4.38 -5.51 -14.90
C THR A 153 3.69 -4.16 -14.77
N ILE A 154 3.15 -3.81 -13.59
CA ILE A 154 2.48 -2.53 -13.34
C ILE A 154 3.38 -1.51 -12.64
N ASN A 155 4.64 -1.88 -12.34
CA ASN A 155 5.66 -0.93 -11.90
C ASN A 155 5.78 0.20 -12.93
N GLY A 156 5.74 1.45 -12.45
CA GLY A 156 5.77 2.61 -13.32
C GLY A 156 5.01 3.80 -12.75
N THR A 157 4.58 4.69 -13.63
CA THR A 157 3.93 5.95 -13.28
C THR A 157 2.46 5.97 -13.67
N LEU A 158 1.61 6.49 -12.79
CA LEU A 158 0.24 6.85 -13.06
C LEU A 158 0.10 8.39 -12.98
N PRO A 159 -0.19 9.08 -14.08
CA PRO A 159 -0.35 10.53 -14.07
C PRO A 159 -1.65 10.94 -13.36
N LEU A 160 -1.54 11.96 -12.52
CA LEU A 160 -2.62 12.62 -11.79
C LEU A 160 -2.65 14.11 -12.15
N SER A 161 -3.86 14.67 -12.11
CA SER A 161 -4.12 16.08 -12.35
C SER A 161 -4.86 16.64 -11.14
N ALA A 162 -4.29 17.69 -10.53
CA ALA A 162 -4.92 18.48 -9.49
C ALA A 162 -5.32 19.85 -10.05
N ALA A 163 -6.53 20.29 -9.73
CA ALA A 163 -7.02 21.62 -10.06
C ALA A 163 -7.58 22.31 -8.81
N LEU A 164 -7.07 23.49 -8.51
CA LEU A 164 -7.70 24.42 -7.58
C LEU A 164 -8.96 24.99 -8.24
N THR A 165 -10.11 24.81 -7.61
CA THR A 165 -11.42 25.18 -8.17
C THR A 165 -12.38 25.68 -7.10
N CYS A 166 -13.36 26.51 -7.51
CA CYS A 166 -14.48 26.92 -6.65
C CYS A 166 -15.70 25.99 -6.73
N ALA A 167 -15.68 24.95 -7.57
CA ALA A 167 -16.85 24.14 -7.94
C ALA A 167 -18.04 25.01 -8.41
N ASN A 168 -18.83 25.55 -7.49
CA ASN A 168 -19.78 26.63 -7.72
C ASN A 168 -19.14 28.02 -7.52
N CYS A 169 -18.68 28.61 -8.62
CA CYS A 169 -18.05 29.91 -8.62
C CYS A 169 -19.01 31.11 -8.54
N THR A 170 -20.31 30.89 -8.39
CA THR A 170 -21.28 32.00 -8.18
C THR A 170 -21.75 32.09 -6.72
N ALA A 171 -21.24 31.24 -5.83
CA ALA A 171 -21.52 31.31 -4.41
C ALA A 171 -21.05 32.65 -3.79
N ALA A 172 -21.93 33.28 -3.01
CA ALA A 172 -21.76 34.64 -2.49
C ALA A 172 -20.84 34.74 -1.26
N ASP A 173 -20.61 33.63 -0.58
CA ASP A 173 -19.89 33.50 0.69
C ASP A 173 -18.46 32.95 0.52
N ARG A 174 -17.92 33.02 -0.70
CA ARG A 174 -16.53 32.64 -0.97
C ARG A 174 -15.57 33.63 -0.35
N VAL A 175 -14.57 33.12 0.37
CA VAL A 175 -13.57 33.92 1.07
C VAL A 175 -12.18 33.44 0.69
N GLY A 176 -11.32 34.38 0.29
CA GLY A 176 -9.91 34.10 0.00
C GLY A 176 -9.14 33.73 1.27
N GLY A 177 -8.09 32.92 1.13
CA GLY A 177 -7.30 32.49 2.28
C GLY A 177 -6.32 31.39 1.93
N LYS A 178 -5.76 30.77 2.96
CA LYS A 178 -4.90 29.59 2.80
C LYS A 178 -5.78 28.37 2.57
N LEU A 179 -5.46 27.61 1.51
CA LEU A 179 -6.07 26.31 1.23
C LEU A 179 -5.03 25.23 1.45
N ASN A 180 -5.36 24.25 2.29
CA ASN A 180 -4.57 23.03 2.49
C ASN A 180 -5.44 21.83 2.14
N ALA A 181 -4.85 20.82 1.55
CA ALA A 181 -5.50 19.54 1.32
C ALA A 181 -4.45 18.43 1.41
N SER A 182 -4.73 17.44 2.24
CA SER A 182 -3.86 16.28 2.44
C SER A 182 -4.56 15.05 1.88
N VAL A 183 -3.91 14.38 0.91
CA VAL A 183 -4.44 13.21 0.23
C VAL A 183 -3.46 12.04 0.39
N THR A 184 -3.96 10.88 0.79
CA THR A 184 -3.21 9.64 0.93
C THR A 184 -3.61 8.66 -0.16
N PHE A 185 -2.63 8.01 -0.77
CA PHE A 185 -2.80 6.95 -1.75
C PHE A 185 -2.34 5.63 -1.14
N ASP A 186 -3.22 4.64 -1.11
CA ASP A 186 -2.94 3.32 -0.55
C ASP A 186 -3.17 2.25 -1.60
N PHE A 187 -2.15 1.41 -1.83
CA PHE A 187 -2.28 0.30 -2.76
C PHE A 187 -2.97 -0.87 -2.07
N GLN A 188 -4.01 -1.39 -2.71
CA GLN A 188 -4.74 -2.56 -2.26
C GLN A 188 -4.98 -3.51 -3.42
N TYR A 189 -5.47 -4.70 -3.09
CA TYR A 189 -5.83 -5.71 -4.06
C TYR A 189 -7.07 -6.50 -3.63
N GLU A 190 -7.71 -7.12 -4.61
CA GLU A 190 -8.80 -8.10 -4.45
C GLU A 190 -8.40 -9.45 -5.04
#